data_AF-J7EQJ6-F1
#
_entry.id   AF-J7EQJ6-F1
#
_cell.length_a   1.000
_cell.length_b   1.000
_cell.length_c   1.000
_cell.angle_alpha   90.00
_cell.angle_beta   90.00
_cell.angle_gamma   90.00
#
_symmetry.space_group_name_H-M   'P 1'
#
loop_
_entity.id
_entity.type
_entity.pdbx_description
1 polymer ?
#
loop_
_entity_poly.entity_id
_entity_poly.type
_entity_poly.pdbx_seq_one_letter_code
_entity_poly.pdbx_strand_id
1 'polypeptide(L)'
;DFGEPGTNGQHSFYQLIHQGRVVPCDFLGFCESQNPVQLAGEPVSNHDELMTNFFAQPDALARGKSLEDLKAENVPEHLRNHKLFPGNRPSISLLFKKLDAFSAGQLLALYEHRTVVQGSI
;
A
#
# COMPACT_ATOMS: atom_id res chain seq x y z
N ASP A 1 15.30 6.58 -4.02
CA ASP A 1 13.86 6.34 -3.80
C ASP A 1 13.11 6.36 -5.11
N PHE A 2 11.99 5.64 -5.20
CA PHE A 2 11.07 5.64 -6.34
C PHE A 2 9.65 5.41 -5.82
N GLY A 3 8.63 5.79 -6.60
CA GLY A 3 7.23 5.57 -6.23
C GLY A 3 6.26 6.21 -7.22
N GLU A 4 4.99 5.83 -7.13
CA GLU A 4 3.86 6.37 -7.89
C GLU A 4 2.64 6.43 -6.96
N PRO A 5 1.67 7.34 -7.19
CA PRO A 5 0.42 7.35 -6.43
C PRO A 5 -0.33 6.02 -6.52
N GLY A 6 -1.00 5.64 -5.43
CA GLY A 6 -1.98 4.55 -5.46
C GLY A 6 -3.25 4.98 -6.21
N THR A 7 -3.87 4.15 -7.04
CA THR A 7 -3.56 2.73 -7.33
C THR A 7 -2.63 2.52 -8.53
N ASN A 8 -2.15 3.57 -9.20
CA ASN A 8 -1.32 3.50 -10.42
C ASN A 8 -0.10 2.57 -10.26
N GLY A 9 0.66 2.73 -9.16
CA GLY A 9 1.83 1.89 -8.88
C GLY A 9 1.49 0.40 -8.74
N GLN A 10 0.26 0.08 -8.29
CA GLN A 10 -0.23 -1.28 -8.12
C GLN A 10 -0.34 -2.01 -9.47
N HIS A 11 -0.60 -1.27 -10.54
CA HIS A 11 -0.70 -1.78 -11.91
C HIS A 11 0.60 -1.65 -12.71
N SER A 12 1.70 -1.24 -12.05
CA SER A 12 3.01 -1.07 -12.70
C SER A 12 4.05 -2.03 -12.14
N PHE A 13 4.39 -1.90 -10.85
CA PHE A 13 5.56 -2.58 -10.27
C PHE A 13 5.27 -3.35 -8.97
N TYR A 14 4.03 -3.38 -8.50
CA TYR A 14 3.67 -4.13 -7.27
C TYR A 14 3.86 -5.64 -7.40
N GLN A 15 3.81 -6.19 -8.62
CA GLN A 15 4.19 -7.58 -8.88
C GLN A 15 5.62 -7.88 -8.38
N LEU A 16 6.57 -6.98 -8.68
CA LEU A 16 7.95 -7.09 -8.19
C LEU A 16 8.00 -6.92 -6.68
N ILE A 17 7.26 -5.96 -6.12
CA ILE A 17 7.25 -5.70 -4.67
C ILE A 17 6.72 -6.91 -3.90
N HIS A 18 5.72 -7.63 -4.42
CA HIS A 18 5.07 -8.76 -3.75
C HIS A 18 5.79 -10.10 -3.90
N GLN A 19 6.39 -10.39 -5.06
CA GLN A 19 6.98 -11.70 -5.34
C GLN A 19 8.46 -11.64 -5.73
N GLY A 20 8.97 -10.47 -6.10
CA GLY A 20 10.37 -10.24 -6.42
C GLY A 20 11.20 -9.82 -5.19
N ARG A 21 12.16 -8.93 -5.43
CA ARG A 21 13.05 -8.39 -4.39
C ARG A 21 12.24 -7.67 -3.31
N VAL A 22 12.69 -7.77 -2.06
CA VAL A 22 12.05 -7.03 -0.95
C VAL A 22 12.37 -5.55 -1.11
N VAL A 23 11.32 -4.73 -1.18
CA VAL A 23 11.40 -3.27 -1.20
C VAL A 23 10.52 -2.77 -0.06
N PRO A 24 11.08 -2.17 1.00
CA PRO A 24 10.28 -1.53 2.04
C PRO A 24 9.40 -0.42 1.44
N CYS A 25 8.14 -0.34 1.86
CA CYS A 25 7.17 0.60 1.29
C CYS A 25 6.61 1.55 2.35
N ASP A 26 6.61 2.84 2.06
CA ASP A 26 5.91 3.85 2.84
C ASP A 26 4.57 4.17 2.16
N PHE A 27 3.47 3.78 2.78
CA PHE A 27 2.11 4.07 2.35
C PHE A 27 1.64 5.37 3.00
N LEU A 28 1.25 6.34 2.18
CA LEU A 28 0.69 7.61 2.62
C LEU A 28 -0.77 7.71 2.17
N GLY A 29 -1.68 7.98 3.12
CA GLY A 29 -3.11 8.09 2.86
C GLY A 29 -3.76 9.27 3.60
N PHE A 30 -4.95 9.64 3.15
CA PHE A 30 -5.78 10.68 3.77
C PHE A 30 -7.20 10.14 4.02
N CYS A 31 -7.81 10.48 5.16
CA CYS A 31 -9.18 10.06 5.47
C CYS A 31 -10.23 10.77 4.58
N GLU A 32 -9.94 11.99 4.12
CA GLU A 32 -10.86 12.82 3.35
C GLU A 32 -10.30 13.13 1.95
N SER A 33 -11.14 12.98 0.92
CA SER A 33 -10.82 13.40 -0.45
C SER A 33 -10.93 14.92 -0.59
N GLN A 34 -10.03 15.51 -1.38
CA GLN A 34 -10.14 16.91 -1.81
C GLN A 34 -11.32 17.13 -2.77
N ASN A 35 -11.77 16.07 -3.47
CA ASN A 35 -12.91 16.08 -4.39
C ASN A 35 -13.77 14.83 -4.11
N PRO A 36 -14.63 14.84 -3.08
CA PRO A 36 -15.43 13.68 -2.71
C PRO A 36 -16.46 13.36 -3.81
N VAL A 37 -16.52 12.09 -4.22
CA VAL A 37 -17.47 11.59 -5.22
C VAL A 37 -18.16 10.35 -4.66
N GLN A 38 -19.50 10.38 -4.65
CA GLN A 38 -20.38 9.27 -4.34
C GLN A 38 -21.51 9.28 -5.39
N LEU A 39 -21.61 8.21 -6.18
CA LEU A 39 -22.69 8.06 -7.14
C LEU A 39 -23.83 7.24 -6.53
N ALA A 40 -25.06 7.54 -6.95
CA ALA A 40 -26.23 6.77 -6.53
C ALA A 40 -26.15 5.34 -7.11
N GLY A 41 -26.33 4.34 -6.24
CA GLY A 41 -26.25 2.92 -6.62
C GLY A 41 -24.87 2.29 -6.43
N GLU A 42 -23.82 3.08 -6.20
CA GLU A 42 -22.49 2.55 -5.87
C GLU A 42 -22.41 2.16 -4.38
N PRO A 43 -21.77 1.02 -4.05
CA PRO A 43 -21.74 0.50 -2.68
C PRO A 43 -20.81 1.31 -1.75
N VAL A 44 -19.82 2.00 -2.31
CA VAL A 44 -18.81 2.79 -1.60
C VAL A 44 -18.52 4.08 -2.35
N SER A 45 -17.88 5.04 -1.69
CA SER A 45 -17.41 6.25 -2.36
C SER A 45 -16.14 5.97 -3.17
N ASN A 46 -15.83 6.81 -4.15
CA ASN A 46 -14.58 6.68 -4.91
C ASN A 46 -13.34 6.75 -4.00
N HIS A 47 -13.43 7.53 -2.91
CA HIS A 47 -12.34 7.64 -1.93
C HIS A 47 -12.21 6.40 -1.08
N ASP A 48 -13.34 5.82 -0.65
CA ASP A 48 -13.32 4.57 0.10
C ASP A 48 -12.75 3.43 -0.76
N GLU A 49 -13.14 3.34 -2.04
CA GLU A 49 -12.59 2.36 -2.99
C GLU A 49 -11.06 2.50 -3.12
N LEU A 50 -10.54 3.72 -3.21
CA LEU A 50 -9.10 3.98 -3.16
C LEU A 50 -8.48 3.50 -1.82
N MET A 51 -9.12 3.80 -0.70
CA MET A 51 -8.62 3.50 0.63
C MET A 51 -8.70 2.00 1.00
N THR A 52 -9.58 1.21 0.38
CA THR A 52 -9.55 -0.26 0.52
C THR A 52 -8.16 -0.81 0.18
N ASN A 53 -7.56 -0.29 -0.88
CA ASN A 53 -6.23 -0.69 -1.32
C ASN A 53 -5.13 -0.19 -0.38
N PHE A 54 -5.27 1.02 0.18
CA PHE A 54 -4.31 1.56 1.16
C PHE A 54 -4.18 0.64 2.38
N PHE A 55 -5.27 0.05 2.87
CA PHE A 55 -5.23 -0.88 4.00
C PHE A 55 -4.85 -2.31 3.58
N ALA A 56 -5.36 -2.78 2.44
CA ALA A 56 -5.12 -4.16 1.99
C ALA A 56 -3.66 -4.43 1.60
N GLN A 57 -2.98 -3.46 0.98
CA GLN A 57 -1.62 -3.67 0.45
C GLN A 57 -0.56 -3.90 1.54
N PRO A 58 -0.47 -3.08 2.61
CA PRO A 58 0.41 -3.36 3.74
C PRO A 58 0.16 -4.74 4.37
N ASP A 59 -1.10 -5.11 4.56
CA ASP A 59 -1.49 -6.40 5.13
C ASP A 59 -1.07 -7.57 4.22
N ALA A 60 -1.27 -7.44 2.91
CA ALA A 60 -0.85 -8.44 1.93
C ALA A 60 0.68 -8.59 1.88
N LEU A 61 1.43 -7.48 1.99
CA LEU A 61 2.89 -7.49 2.06
C LEU A 61 3.41 -8.16 3.34
N ALA A 62 2.77 -7.88 4.48
CA ALA A 62 3.16 -8.44 5.75
C ALA A 62 2.81 -9.94 5.86
N ARG A 63 1.57 -10.31 5.52
CA ARG A 63 1.07 -11.68 5.71
C ARG A 63 1.44 -12.62 4.57
N GLY A 64 1.41 -12.15 3.33
CA GLY A 64 1.51 -13.01 2.16
C GLY A 64 0.37 -14.03 2.06
N LYS A 65 0.65 -15.14 1.40
CA LYS A 65 -0.27 -16.25 1.15
C LYS A 65 0.53 -17.54 0.98
N SER A 66 0.41 -18.45 1.94
CA SER A 66 1.23 -19.67 2.05
C SER A 66 0.82 -20.77 1.05
N LEU A 67 1.65 -21.81 0.92
CA LEU A 67 1.30 -22.98 0.11
C LEU A 67 0.11 -23.74 0.72
N GLU A 68 -0.03 -23.71 2.03
CA GLU A 68 -1.15 -24.30 2.78
C GLU A 68 -2.46 -23.58 2.44
N ASP A 69 -2.45 -22.24 2.40
CA ASP A 69 -3.61 -21.45 1.99
C ASP A 69 -4.02 -21.78 0.55
N LEU A 70 -3.04 -21.88 -0.36
CA LEU A 70 -3.29 -22.23 -1.76
C LEU A 70 -3.82 -23.65 -1.94
N LYS A 71 -3.38 -24.61 -1.09
CA LYS A 71 -3.95 -25.96 -1.05
C LYS A 71 -5.40 -25.92 -0.59
N ALA A 72 -5.71 -25.16 0.46
CA ALA A 72 -7.06 -25.00 1.00
C ALA A 72 -8.02 -24.35 -0.03
N GLU A 73 -7.51 -23.45 -0.87
CA GLU A 73 -8.25 -22.83 -1.98
C GLU A 73 -8.34 -23.72 -3.24
N ASN A 74 -7.92 -24.98 -3.17
CA ASN A 74 -7.92 -25.92 -4.30
C ASN A 74 -7.11 -25.44 -5.52
N VAL A 75 -6.04 -24.67 -5.30
CA VAL A 75 -5.14 -24.28 -6.39
C VAL A 75 -4.38 -25.51 -6.92
N PRO A 76 -4.39 -25.76 -8.25
CA PRO A 76 -3.63 -26.86 -8.84
C PRO A 76 -2.16 -26.83 -8.47
N GLU A 77 -1.59 -27.99 -8.17
CA GLU A 77 -0.23 -28.10 -7.63
C GLU A 77 0.84 -27.40 -8.49
N HIS A 78 0.76 -27.56 -9.81
CA HIS A 78 1.68 -26.93 -10.76
C HIS A 78 1.61 -25.39 -10.79
N LEU A 79 0.58 -24.76 -10.20
CA LEU A 79 0.43 -23.30 -10.12
C LEU A 79 0.80 -22.72 -8.75
N ARG A 80 0.92 -23.55 -7.70
CA ARG A 80 1.03 -23.04 -6.32
C ARG A 80 2.27 -22.17 -6.12
N ASN A 81 3.42 -22.58 -6.66
CA ASN A 81 4.66 -21.79 -6.55
C ASN A 81 4.58 -20.43 -7.26
N HIS A 82 3.76 -20.30 -8.30
CA HIS A 82 3.54 -19.02 -9.00
C HIS A 82 2.56 -18.10 -8.28
N LYS A 83 1.67 -18.68 -7.45
CA LYS A 83 0.66 -17.94 -6.67
C LYS A 83 1.04 -17.77 -5.19
N LEU A 84 2.22 -18.25 -4.79
CA LEU A 84 2.78 -18.08 -3.46
C LEU A 84 3.16 -16.62 -3.25
N PHE A 85 2.74 -16.04 -2.13
CA PHE A 85 3.20 -14.73 -1.68
C PHE A 85 3.96 -14.96 -0.37
N PRO A 86 5.29 -14.75 -0.32
CA PRO A 86 6.08 -15.12 0.85
C PRO A 86 5.78 -14.27 2.11
N GLY A 87 5.12 -13.13 1.95
CA GLY A 87 4.89 -12.20 3.07
C GLY A 87 6.20 -11.62 3.61
N ASN A 88 6.16 -11.16 4.86
CA ASN A 88 7.30 -10.58 5.58
C ASN A 88 8.02 -9.47 4.79
N ARG A 89 7.24 -8.65 4.08
CA ARG A 89 7.73 -7.48 3.33
C ARG A 89 7.36 -6.23 4.13
N PRO A 90 8.36 -5.46 4.61
CA PRO A 90 8.11 -4.37 5.56
C PRO A 90 7.40 -3.20 4.91
N SER A 91 6.51 -2.57 5.66
CA SER A 91 5.84 -1.35 5.25
C SER A 91 5.55 -0.44 6.45
N ILE A 92 5.41 0.87 6.17
CA ILE A 92 4.94 1.88 7.11
C ILE A 92 3.66 2.48 6.55
N SER A 93 2.66 2.74 7.39
CA SER A 93 1.43 3.42 6.99
C SER A 93 1.29 4.74 7.73
N LEU A 94 1.28 5.84 6.98
CA LEU A 94 1.02 7.20 7.46
C LEU A 94 -0.39 7.61 7.00
N LEU A 95 -1.30 7.81 7.94
CA LEU A 95 -2.68 8.21 7.66
C LEU A 95 -2.96 9.57 8.27
N PHE A 96 -3.27 10.55 7.42
CA PHE A 96 -3.63 11.91 7.82
C PHE A 96 -5.14 12.12 7.67
N LYS A 97 -5.70 13.13 8.33
CA LYS A 97 -7.14 13.43 8.21
C LYS A 97 -7.51 13.92 6.81
N LYS A 98 -6.86 14.96 6.33
CA LYS A 98 -7.10 15.57 5.01
C LYS A 98 -5.82 16.23 4.51
N LEU A 99 -5.71 16.45 3.21
CA LEU A 99 -4.59 17.18 2.61
C LEU A 99 -4.96 18.66 2.44
N ASP A 100 -4.49 19.47 3.38
CA ASP A 100 -4.55 20.93 3.40
C ASP A 100 -3.14 21.54 3.57
N ALA A 101 -3.02 22.87 3.54
CA ALA A 101 -1.71 23.54 3.63
C ALA A 101 -0.95 23.19 4.93
N PHE A 102 -1.67 22.97 6.03
CA PHE A 102 -1.07 22.63 7.33
C PHE A 102 -0.49 21.22 7.31
N SER A 103 -1.30 20.22 6.95
CA SER A 103 -0.87 18.82 6.84
C SER A 103 0.20 18.60 5.76
N ALA A 104 0.15 19.36 4.66
CA ALA A 104 1.21 19.36 3.66
C ALA A 104 2.55 19.85 4.25
N GLY A 105 2.52 20.93 5.06
CA GLY A 105 3.70 21.39 5.79
C GLY A 105 4.22 20.37 6.80
N GLN A 106 3.32 19.68 7.52
CA GLN A 106 3.69 18.59 8.43
C GLN A 106 4.38 17.45 7.69
N LEU A 107 3.85 17.05 6.54
CA LEU A 107 4.42 15.98 5.71
C LEU A 107 5.82 16.35 5.20
N LEU A 108 6.00 17.59 4.72
CA LEU A 108 7.31 18.09 4.29
C LEU A 108 8.33 18.02 5.44
N ALA A 109 8.00 18.63 6.59
CA ALA A 109 8.88 18.67 7.75
C ALA A 109 9.22 17.25 8.26
N LEU A 110 8.27 16.32 8.22
CA LEU A 110 8.50 14.92 8.60
C LEU A 110 9.62 14.29 7.77
N TYR A 111 9.57 14.41 6.44
CA TYR A 111 10.57 13.82 5.55
C TYR A 111 11.92 14.57 5.59
N GLU A 112 11.92 15.89 5.79
CA GLU A 112 13.14 16.68 6.01
C GLU A 112 13.86 16.19 7.27
N HIS A 113 13.16 16.11 8.40
CA HIS A 113 13.73 15.65 9.66
C HIS A 113 14.16 14.19 9.61
N ARG A 114 13.37 13.30 8.98
CA ARG A 114 13.74 11.90 8.77
C ARG A 114 15.06 11.78 8.01
N THR A 115 15.23 12.57 6.95
CA THR A 115 16.47 12.57 6.14
C THR A 115 17.66 13.10 6.94
N VAL A 116 17.49 14.19 7.71
CA VAL A 116 18.54 14.73 8.57
C VAL A 116 18.97 13.71 9.63
N VAL A 117 18.00 13.07 10.30
CA VAL A 117 18.28 12.05 11.32
C VAL A 117 19.03 10.86 10.70
N GLN A 118 18.59 10.37 9.54
CA GLN A 118 19.27 9.29 8.82
C GLN A 118 20.70 9.64 8.37
N GLY A 119 20.98 10.90 8.05
CA GLY A 119 22.34 11.35 7.73
C GLY A 119 23.24 11.51 8.96
N SER A 120 22.67 11.60 10.16
CA SER A 120 23.40 11.79 11.41
C SER A 120 23.72 10.50 12.17
N ILE A 121 23.02 9.40 11.85
CA ILE A 121 23.21 8.06 12.41
C ILE A 121 24.06 7.24 11.45
#